data_AF-A0A5K1DAU4-F1
#
_entry.id   AF-A0A5K1DAU4-F1
#
_cell.length_a   1.000
_cell.length_b   1.000
_cell.length_c   1.000
_cell.angle_alpha   90.00
_cell.angle_beta   90.00
_cell.angle_gamma   90.00
#
_symmetry.space_group_name_H-M   'P 1'
#
loop_
_entity.id
_entity.type
_entity.pdbx_description
1 polymer ?
#
loop_
_entity_poly.entity_id
_entity_poly.type
_entity_poly.pdbx_seq_one_letter_code
_entity_poly.pdbx_strand_id
1 'polypeptide(L)'
;RCRTTRRRSLIEKDIRRSLIEEEEVLATQYNLRSAKGKGIAQSDEMDTSQGQEDLTEMVNKLATDVSTHEEALGNAAESFRKMKDEVKGLRGQMADLVVMHQSLTDTVTALQAEVKELQVKNRTLQRQISVGGGDDRPASVDVQRPAKYKGTRDSRVIDNFLFQVECYLDLQGVVGDDLQVKTVAMLLEGDA
;
A
#
# COMPACT_ATOMS: atom_id res chain seq x y z
N ARG A 1 -55.49 -88.94 -91.72
CA ARG A 1 -55.50 -88.08 -90.50
C ARG A 1 -54.39 -88.54 -89.55
N CYS A 2 -53.15 -88.03 -89.67
CA CYS A 2 -52.09 -88.44 -88.72
C CYS A 2 -50.89 -87.46 -88.58
N ARG A 3 -50.72 -86.49 -89.48
CA ARG A 3 -49.59 -85.52 -89.40
C ARG A 3 -49.89 -84.24 -88.62
N THR A 4 -51.15 -83.84 -88.52
CA THR A 4 -51.56 -82.57 -87.86
C THR A 4 -51.55 -82.66 -86.34
N THR A 5 -51.85 -83.82 -85.75
CA THR A 5 -51.89 -84.02 -84.29
C THR A 5 -50.50 -84.00 -83.65
N ARG A 6 -49.49 -84.55 -84.35
CA ARG A 6 -48.10 -84.63 -83.86
C ARG A 6 -47.41 -83.26 -83.85
N ARG A 7 -47.68 -82.42 -84.86
CA ARG A 7 -47.19 -81.03 -84.90
C ARG A 7 -47.80 -80.16 -83.79
N ARG A 8 -49.11 -80.29 -83.51
CA ARG A 8 -49.74 -79.57 -82.39
C ARG A 8 -49.13 -79.95 -81.04
N SER A 9 -48.85 -81.23 -80.81
CA SER A 9 -48.23 -81.70 -79.58
C SER A 9 -46.80 -81.18 -79.35
N LEU A 10 -46.02 -80.98 -80.43
CA LEU A 10 -44.67 -80.40 -80.33
C LEU A 10 -44.72 -78.91 -80.00
N ILE A 11 -45.59 -78.16 -80.68
CA ILE A 11 -45.75 -76.72 -80.45
C ILE A 11 -46.23 -76.45 -79.02
N GLU A 12 -47.15 -77.26 -78.49
CA GLU A 12 -47.64 -77.09 -77.12
C GLU A 12 -46.54 -77.36 -76.07
N LYS A 13 -45.62 -78.30 -76.34
CA LYS A 13 -44.49 -78.58 -75.45
C LYS A 13 -43.46 -77.46 -75.46
N ASP A 14 -43.20 -76.86 -76.62
CA ASP A 14 -42.24 -75.74 -76.73
C ASP A 14 -42.77 -74.48 -76.05
N ILE A 15 -44.08 -74.20 -76.17
CA ILE A 15 -44.71 -73.07 -75.46
C ILE A 15 -44.62 -73.27 -73.94
N ARG A 16 -44.90 -74.48 -73.44
CA ARG A 16 -44.80 -74.76 -72.00
C ARG A 16 -43.37 -74.62 -71.47
N ARG A 17 -42.36 -75.02 -72.24
CA ARG A 17 -40.95 -74.86 -71.87
C ARG A 17 -40.55 -73.38 -71.82
N SER A 18 -40.94 -72.60 -72.82
CA SER A 18 -40.66 -71.17 -72.90
C SER A 18 -41.26 -70.39 -71.73
N LEU A 19 -42.49 -70.74 -71.30
CA LEU A 19 -43.15 -70.07 -70.18
C LEU A 19 -42.47 -70.34 -68.83
N ILE A 20 -41.91 -71.54 -68.63
CA ILE A 20 -41.19 -71.89 -67.41
C ILE A 20 -39.86 -71.13 -67.32
N GLU A 21 -39.15 -71.01 -68.45
CA GLU A 21 -37.88 -70.26 -68.50
C GLU A 21 -38.09 -68.76 -68.24
N GLU A 22 -39.17 -68.17 -68.75
CA GLU A 22 -39.51 -66.77 -68.45
C GLU A 22 -39.90 -66.55 -66.97
N GLU A 23 -40.61 -67.49 -66.36
CA GLU A 23 -40.99 -67.44 -64.94
C GLU A 23 -39.77 -67.55 -64.01
N GLU A 24 -38.82 -68.43 -64.32
CA GLU A 24 -37.56 -68.55 -63.56
C GLU A 24 -36.71 -67.28 -63.67
N VAL A 25 -36.62 -66.65 -64.85
CA VAL A 25 -35.89 -65.40 -65.04
C VAL A 25 -36.52 -64.26 -64.23
N LEU A 26 -37.85 -64.16 -64.19
CA LEU A 26 -38.58 -63.17 -63.40
C LEU A 26 -38.40 -63.39 -61.89
N ALA A 27 -38.46 -64.64 -61.42
CA ALA A 27 -38.22 -64.98 -60.03
C ALA A 27 -36.79 -64.62 -59.60
N THR A 28 -35.81 -64.89 -60.46
CA THR A 28 -34.39 -64.58 -60.20
C THR A 28 -34.15 -63.07 -60.15
N GLN A 29 -34.75 -62.30 -61.07
CA GLN A 29 -34.64 -60.84 -61.09
C GLN A 29 -35.30 -60.20 -59.86
N TYR A 30 -36.47 -60.68 -59.47
CA TYR A 30 -37.18 -60.19 -58.28
C TYR A 30 -36.37 -60.42 -56.99
N ASN A 31 -35.80 -61.62 -56.84
CA ASN A 31 -34.96 -61.97 -55.70
C ASN A 31 -33.69 -61.11 -55.62
N LEU A 32 -33.05 -60.82 -56.76
CA LEU A 32 -31.87 -59.95 -56.82
C LEU A 32 -32.20 -58.49 -56.43
N ARG A 33 -33.37 -57.99 -56.86
CA ARG A 33 -33.82 -56.62 -56.55
C ARG A 33 -34.20 -56.47 -55.08
N SER A 34 -34.83 -57.48 -54.49
CA SER A 34 -35.20 -57.52 -53.07
C SER A 34 -33.97 -57.58 -52.15
N ALA A 35 -32.95 -58.36 -52.52
CA ALA A 35 -31.68 -58.40 -51.81
C ALA A 35 -30.93 -57.05 -51.85
N LYS A 36 -30.97 -56.35 -52.99
CA LYS A 36 -30.30 -55.05 -53.16
C LYS A 36 -31.00 -53.91 -52.40
N GLY A 37 -32.32 -54.00 -52.19
CA GLY A 37 -33.09 -53.01 -51.43
C GLY A 37 -32.90 -53.09 -49.91
N LYS A 38 -32.55 -54.26 -49.37
CA LYS A 38 -32.32 -54.44 -47.92
C LYS A 38 -30.96 -53.94 -47.42
N GLY A 39 -29.97 -53.81 -48.30
CA GLY A 39 -28.61 -53.37 -47.90
C GLY A 39 -28.42 -51.85 -47.80
N ILE A 40 -29.35 -51.06 -48.33
CA ILE A 40 -29.19 -49.59 -48.45
C ILE A 40 -29.78 -48.85 -47.23
N ALA A 41 -30.74 -49.44 -46.51
CA ALA A 41 -31.40 -48.77 -45.39
C ALA A 41 -30.60 -48.79 -44.06
N GLN A 42 -29.63 -49.69 -43.91
CA GLN A 42 -28.84 -49.80 -42.67
C GLN A 42 -27.57 -48.95 -42.63
N SER A 43 -27.12 -48.42 -43.78
CA SER A 43 -25.87 -47.67 -43.88
C SER A 43 -26.01 -46.23 -43.37
N ASP A 44 -27.16 -45.59 -43.65
CA ASP A 44 -27.37 -44.16 -43.35
C ASP A 44 -27.74 -43.89 -41.88
N GLU A 45 -28.22 -44.89 -41.14
CA GLU A 45 -28.71 -44.71 -39.75
C GLU A 45 -27.55 -44.67 -38.72
N MET A 46 -26.47 -45.44 -38.94
CA MET A 46 -25.30 -45.44 -38.05
C MET A 46 -24.42 -44.18 -38.17
N ASP A 47 -24.39 -43.53 -39.35
CA ASP A 47 -23.58 -42.32 -39.55
C ASP A 47 -24.22 -41.08 -38.89
N THR A 48 -25.54 -41.07 -38.69
CA THR A 48 -26.25 -39.95 -38.04
C THR A 48 -26.22 -40.01 -36.52
N SER A 49 -26.20 -41.20 -35.91
CA SER A 49 -26.17 -41.32 -34.44
C SER A 49 -24.83 -40.92 -33.85
N GLN A 50 -23.71 -41.26 -34.51
CA GLN A 50 -22.37 -40.90 -34.05
C GLN A 50 -22.16 -39.38 -34.05
N GLY A 51 -22.53 -38.70 -35.14
CA GLY A 51 -22.41 -37.24 -35.21
C GLY A 51 -23.31 -36.50 -34.20
N GLN A 52 -24.45 -37.09 -33.83
CA GLN A 52 -25.33 -36.54 -32.79
C GLN A 52 -24.75 -36.72 -31.39
N GLU A 53 -24.07 -37.84 -31.12
CA GLU A 53 -23.37 -38.09 -29.86
C GLU A 53 -22.17 -37.15 -29.69
N ASP A 54 -21.35 -36.98 -30.74
CA ASP A 54 -20.21 -36.05 -30.76
C ASP A 54 -20.64 -34.59 -30.53
N LEU A 55 -21.77 -34.18 -31.13
CA LEU A 55 -22.33 -32.83 -30.92
C LEU A 55 -22.82 -32.63 -29.49
N THR A 56 -23.45 -33.66 -28.92
CA THR A 56 -23.94 -33.63 -27.53
C THR A 56 -22.76 -33.51 -26.56
N GLU A 57 -21.67 -34.24 -26.79
CA GLU A 57 -20.44 -34.11 -26.00
C GLU A 57 -19.85 -32.69 -26.10
N MET A 58 -19.74 -32.13 -27.31
CA MET A 58 -19.24 -30.76 -27.50
C MET A 58 -20.11 -29.71 -26.78
N VAL A 59 -21.44 -29.85 -26.84
CA VAL A 59 -22.36 -28.92 -26.15
C VAL A 59 -22.21 -29.02 -24.64
N ASN A 60 -22.09 -30.24 -24.08
CA ASN A 60 -21.88 -30.43 -22.65
C ASN A 60 -20.54 -29.82 -22.20
N LYS A 61 -19.47 -30.04 -22.97
CA LYS A 61 -18.16 -29.44 -22.71
C LYS A 61 -18.22 -27.90 -22.78
N LEU A 62 -18.90 -27.35 -23.78
CA LEU A 62 -19.09 -25.92 -23.90
C LEU A 62 -19.86 -25.36 -22.70
N ALA A 63 -20.89 -26.07 -22.23
CA ALA A 63 -21.65 -25.67 -21.05
C ALA A 63 -20.78 -25.65 -19.77
N THR A 64 -19.90 -26.64 -19.59
CA THR A 64 -18.96 -26.67 -18.46
C THR A 64 -17.92 -25.54 -18.54
N ASP A 65 -17.41 -25.26 -19.75
CA ASP A 65 -16.43 -24.19 -19.97
C ASP A 65 -17.05 -22.81 -19.72
N VAL A 66 -18.28 -22.58 -20.20
CA VAL A 66 -19.05 -21.35 -19.93
C VAL A 66 -19.27 -21.15 -18.44
N SER A 67 -19.74 -22.18 -17.72
CA SER A 67 -19.92 -22.08 -16.26
C SER A 67 -18.62 -21.74 -15.54
N THR A 68 -17.51 -22.36 -15.94
CA THR A 68 -16.18 -22.11 -15.33
C THR A 68 -15.73 -20.66 -15.61
N HIS A 69 -15.95 -20.16 -16.82
CA HIS A 69 -15.61 -18.79 -17.17
C HIS A 69 -16.48 -17.75 -16.47
N GLU A 70 -17.78 -18.01 -16.28
CA GLU A 70 -18.68 -17.14 -15.52
C GLU A 70 -18.22 -16.98 -14.07
N GLU A 71 -17.85 -18.09 -13.42
CA GLU A 71 -17.28 -18.07 -12.07
C GLU A 71 -15.96 -17.29 -12.01
N ALA A 72 -15.05 -17.54 -12.96
CA ALA A 72 -13.78 -16.83 -13.04
C ALA A 72 -13.98 -15.31 -13.24
N LEU A 73 -14.93 -14.92 -14.10
CA LEU A 73 -15.30 -13.51 -14.33
C LEU A 73 -15.92 -12.88 -13.07
N GLY A 74 -16.77 -13.60 -12.35
CA GLY A 74 -17.34 -13.15 -11.08
C GLY A 74 -16.26 -12.87 -10.03
N ASN A 75 -15.34 -13.82 -9.86
CA ASN A 75 -14.20 -13.71 -8.95
C ASN A 75 -13.28 -12.53 -9.34
N ALA A 76 -12.98 -12.38 -10.63
CA ALA A 76 -12.18 -11.26 -11.13
C ALA A 76 -12.87 -9.91 -10.87
N ALA A 77 -14.18 -9.81 -11.13
CA ALA A 77 -14.95 -8.60 -10.88
C ALA A 77 -14.96 -8.23 -9.39
N GLU A 78 -15.04 -9.21 -8.48
CA GLU A 78 -14.94 -8.97 -7.05
C GLU A 78 -13.54 -8.47 -6.64
N SER A 79 -12.49 -9.10 -7.16
CA SER A 79 -11.11 -8.68 -6.92
C SER A 79 -10.86 -7.23 -7.39
N PHE A 80 -11.36 -6.87 -8.58
CA PHE A 80 -11.27 -5.50 -9.09
C PHE A 80 -12.04 -4.50 -8.22
N ARG A 81 -13.20 -4.87 -7.67
CA ARG A 81 -13.93 -4.00 -6.72
C ARG A 81 -13.10 -3.74 -5.46
N LYS A 82 -12.53 -4.79 -4.85
CA LYS A 82 -11.67 -4.67 -3.67
C LYS A 82 -10.47 -3.77 -3.94
N MET A 83 -9.76 -4.01 -5.04
CA MET A 83 -8.62 -3.18 -5.46
C MET A 83 -9.02 -1.72 -5.70
N LYS A 84 -10.16 -1.47 -6.35
CA LYS A 84 -10.67 -0.11 -6.57
C LYS A 84 -10.92 0.63 -5.25
N ASP A 85 -11.47 -0.04 -4.25
CA ASP A 85 -11.74 0.56 -2.96
C ASP A 85 -10.47 0.78 -2.14
N GLU A 86 -9.48 -0.12 -2.21
CA GLU A 86 -8.14 0.09 -1.66
C GLU A 86 -7.45 1.31 -2.29
N VAL A 87 -7.48 1.44 -3.62
CA VAL A 87 -6.89 2.59 -4.33
C VAL A 87 -7.58 3.91 -3.92
N LYS A 88 -8.89 3.91 -3.69
CA LYS A 88 -9.58 5.09 -3.13
C LYS A 88 -9.11 5.39 -1.71
N GLY A 89 -8.96 4.36 -0.88
CA GLY A 89 -8.46 4.51 0.50
C GLY A 89 -7.06 5.12 0.53
N LEU A 90 -6.13 4.57 -0.26
CA LEU A 90 -4.76 5.08 -0.39
C LEU A 90 -4.72 6.52 -0.92
N ARG A 91 -5.60 6.86 -1.89
CA ARG A 91 -5.73 8.24 -2.39
C ARG A 91 -6.19 9.19 -1.28
N GLY A 92 -7.14 8.77 -0.44
CA GLY A 92 -7.58 9.55 0.72
C GLY A 92 -6.44 9.81 1.71
N GLN A 93 -5.73 8.75 2.09
CA GLN A 93 -4.57 8.85 2.99
C GLN A 93 -3.47 9.76 2.43
N MET A 94 -3.21 9.69 1.11
CA MET A 94 -2.26 10.58 0.45
C MET A 94 -2.71 12.04 0.51
N ALA A 95 -4.00 12.32 0.31
CA ALA A 95 -4.53 13.68 0.41
C ALA A 95 -4.36 14.23 1.83
N ASP A 96 -4.69 13.44 2.85
CA ASP A 96 -4.51 13.83 4.26
C ASP A 96 -3.04 14.08 4.59
N LEU A 97 -2.14 13.23 4.11
CA LEU A 97 -0.69 13.39 4.30
C LEU A 97 -0.18 14.67 3.65
N VAL A 98 -0.64 15.01 2.44
CA VAL A 98 -0.28 16.26 1.76
C VAL A 98 -0.74 17.48 2.56
N VAL A 99 -1.95 17.45 3.10
CA VAL A 99 -2.47 18.52 3.96
C VAL A 99 -1.62 18.68 5.22
N MET A 100 -1.26 17.56 5.88
CA MET A 100 -0.38 17.59 7.06
C MET A 100 1.01 18.13 6.72
N HIS A 101 1.60 17.71 5.60
CA HIS A 101 2.89 18.21 5.15
C HIS A 101 2.86 19.72 4.88
N GLN A 102 1.78 20.23 4.29
CA GLN A 102 1.61 21.67 4.07
C GLN A 102 1.52 22.43 5.40
N SER A 103 0.69 21.96 6.34
CA SER A 103 0.59 22.56 7.68
C SER A 103 1.94 22.57 8.42
N LEU A 104 2.68 21.47 8.35
CA LEU A 104 4.04 21.40 8.91
C LEU A 104 4.98 22.41 8.22
N THR A 105 4.91 22.53 6.90
CA THR A 105 5.71 23.51 6.14
C THR A 105 5.39 24.94 6.57
N ASP A 106 4.12 25.27 6.79
CA ASP A 106 3.67 26.58 7.23
C ASP A 106 4.18 26.90 8.64
N THR A 107 4.09 25.94 9.57
CA THR A 107 4.60 26.11 10.94
C THR A 107 6.12 26.28 10.98
N VAL A 108 6.87 25.50 10.20
CA VAL A 108 8.33 25.66 10.08
C VAL A 108 8.69 27.03 9.51
N THR A 109 7.94 27.51 8.52
CA THR A 109 8.17 28.83 7.92
C THR A 109 7.89 29.96 8.93
N ALA A 110 6.83 29.84 9.73
CA ALA A 110 6.50 30.78 10.80
C ALA A 110 7.60 30.81 11.87
N LEU A 111 8.03 29.64 12.36
CA LEU A 111 9.12 29.54 13.34
C LEU A 111 10.44 30.12 12.80
N GLN A 112 10.76 29.90 11.53
CA GLN A 112 11.93 30.51 10.91
C GLN A 112 11.85 32.04 10.86
N ALA A 113 10.66 32.60 10.67
CA ALA A 113 10.45 34.06 10.71
C ALA A 113 10.64 34.60 12.14
N GLU A 114 10.07 33.93 13.15
CA GLU A 114 10.23 34.31 14.56
C GLU A 114 11.69 34.23 15.01
N VAL A 115 12.42 33.18 14.63
CA VAL A 115 13.86 33.06 14.93
C VAL A 115 14.65 34.21 14.32
N LYS A 116 14.35 34.61 13.07
CA LYS A 116 14.99 35.77 12.43
C LYS A 116 14.68 37.06 13.18
N GLU A 117 13.43 37.26 13.60
CA GLU A 117 13.02 38.43 14.36
C GLU A 117 13.76 38.50 15.71
N LEU A 118 13.81 37.38 16.44
CA LEU A 118 14.53 37.27 17.70
C LEU A 118 16.03 37.52 17.54
N GLN A 119 16.65 37.02 16.47
CA GLN A 119 18.04 37.31 16.15
C GLN A 119 18.29 38.80 15.91
N VAL A 120 17.36 39.49 15.21
CA VAL A 120 17.43 40.95 15.02
C VAL A 120 17.30 41.68 16.36
N LYS A 121 16.30 41.33 17.18
CA LYS A 121 16.11 41.90 18.53
C LYS A 121 17.35 41.73 19.40
N ASN A 122 17.93 40.53 19.41
CA ASN A 122 19.13 40.23 20.20
C ASN A 122 20.33 41.07 19.74
N ARG A 123 20.57 41.19 18.43
CA ARG A 123 21.63 42.07 17.89
C ARG A 123 21.42 43.54 18.27
N THR A 124 20.17 44.02 18.25
CA THR A 124 19.84 45.39 18.67
C THR A 124 20.14 45.60 20.15
N LEU A 125 19.75 44.66 21.02
CA LEU A 125 20.07 44.70 22.44
C LEU A 125 21.58 44.65 22.70
N GLN A 126 22.31 43.77 22.02
CA GLN A 126 23.77 43.73 22.12
C GLN A 126 24.42 45.05 21.70
N ARG A 127 23.93 45.71 20.63
CA ARG A 127 24.39 47.05 20.25
C ARG A 127 24.06 48.08 21.32
N GLN A 128 22.87 48.04 21.92
CA GLN A 128 22.50 48.97 23.00
C GLN A 128 23.39 48.79 24.23
N ILE A 129 23.74 47.56 24.60
CA ILE A 129 24.69 47.29 25.69
C ILE A 129 26.10 47.77 25.30
N SER A 130 26.50 47.57 24.04
CA SER A 130 27.84 47.97 23.56
C SER A 130 27.99 49.49 23.33
N VAL A 131 26.91 50.20 23.01
CA VAL A 131 26.87 51.66 22.78
C VAL A 131 26.49 52.42 24.06
N GLY A 132 25.68 51.81 24.92
CA GLY A 132 25.37 52.25 26.28
C GLY A 132 26.42 51.86 27.31
N GLY A 133 27.49 51.18 26.90
CA GLY A 133 28.71 50.96 27.68
C GLY A 133 29.56 52.23 27.83
N GLY A 134 28.91 53.39 27.99
CA GLY A 134 29.56 54.56 28.54
C GLY A 134 29.78 54.33 30.02
N ASP A 135 30.85 53.62 30.35
CA ASP A 135 31.50 53.61 31.66
C ASP A 135 30.55 53.55 32.88
N ASP A 136 29.64 52.59 32.91
CA ASP A 136 29.10 52.07 34.18
C ASP A 136 30.13 51.12 34.82
N ARG A 137 31.42 51.48 34.83
CA ARG A 137 32.18 51.13 36.02
C ARG A 137 31.45 51.88 37.13
N PRO A 138 30.93 51.23 38.19
CA PRO A 138 30.67 51.98 39.40
C PRO A 138 31.97 52.71 39.67
N ALA A 139 31.95 54.04 39.54
CA ALA A 139 33.14 54.90 39.62
C ALA A 139 33.98 54.32 40.74
N SER A 140 35.15 53.75 40.42
CA SER A 140 35.85 52.85 41.33
C SER A 140 36.01 53.59 42.65
N VAL A 141 35.10 53.31 43.59
CA VAL A 141 35.05 54.00 44.85
C VAL A 141 36.36 53.57 45.48
N ASP A 142 37.18 54.53 45.89
CA ASP A 142 38.37 54.20 46.65
C ASP A 142 37.88 53.68 48.00
N VAL A 143 37.51 52.39 48.02
CA VAL A 143 36.89 51.75 49.17
C VAL A 143 38.00 51.60 50.19
N GLN A 144 38.00 52.48 51.19
CA GLN A 144 38.95 52.39 52.28
C GLN A 144 38.83 51.03 52.95
N ARG A 145 39.94 50.30 53.01
CA ARG A 145 40.00 48.98 53.63
C ARG A 145 39.66 49.10 55.13
N PRO A 146 38.75 48.26 55.66
CA PRO A 146 38.42 48.24 57.07
C PRO A 146 39.66 48.03 57.95
N ALA A 147 39.63 48.60 59.16
CA ALA A 147 40.65 48.35 60.15
C ALA A 147 40.66 46.87 60.57
N LYS A 148 41.84 46.34 60.92
CA LYS A 148 41.93 44.96 61.40
C LYS A 148 41.26 44.81 62.76
N TYR A 149 40.48 43.74 62.93
CA TYR A 149 39.85 43.39 64.18
C TYR A 149 40.80 42.60 65.07
N LYS A 150 40.93 43.04 66.33
CA LYS A 150 41.92 42.52 67.29
C LYS A 150 41.36 41.55 68.33
N GLY A 151 40.17 40.98 68.10
CA GLY A 151 39.57 40.01 69.03
C GLY A 151 38.93 40.61 70.29
N THR A 152 38.50 41.87 70.25
CA THR A 152 37.84 42.52 71.40
C THR A 152 36.42 42.00 71.62
N ARG A 153 36.13 41.40 72.78
CA ARG A 153 34.80 40.83 73.11
C ARG A 153 33.73 41.87 73.47
N ASP A 154 33.64 42.96 72.70
CA ASP A 154 32.60 43.97 72.80
C ASP A 154 31.66 43.86 71.59
N SER A 155 30.38 43.60 71.83
CA SER A 155 29.36 43.44 70.77
C SER A 155 29.32 44.63 69.82
N ARG A 156 29.45 45.86 70.32
CA ARG A 156 29.37 47.06 69.47
C ARG A 156 30.55 47.16 68.51
N VAL A 157 31.72 46.70 68.95
CA VAL A 157 32.94 46.69 68.12
C VAL A 157 32.85 45.59 67.07
N ILE A 158 32.31 44.43 67.44
CA ILE A 158 32.08 43.30 66.54
C ILE A 158 31.07 43.69 65.45
N ASP A 159 29.92 44.23 65.84
CA ASP A 159 28.86 44.62 64.89
C ASP A 159 29.34 45.69 63.91
N ASN A 160 30.08 46.69 64.40
CA ASN A 160 30.65 47.74 63.55
C ASN A 160 31.70 47.18 62.58
N PHE A 161 32.54 46.23 63.01
CA PHE A 161 33.50 45.58 62.13
C PHE A 161 32.82 44.74 61.05
N LEU A 162 31.84 43.92 61.42
CA LEU A 162 31.08 43.09 60.47
C LEU A 162 30.38 43.97 59.41
N PHE A 163 29.74 45.05 59.85
CA PHE A 163 29.11 46.01 58.96
C PHE A 163 30.10 46.66 57.97
N GLN A 164 31.29 47.05 58.44
CA GLN A 164 32.33 47.63 57.58
C GLN A 164 32.88 46.62 56.56
N VAL A 165 33.02 45.35 56.94
CA VAL A 165 33.49 44.28 56.06
C VAL A 165 32.47 43.95 54.99
N GLU A 166 31.19 43.82 55.37
CA GLU A 166 30.09 43.59 54.43
C GLU A 166 30.01 44.71 53.39
N CYS A 167 30.02 45.97 53.85
CA CYS A 167 30.06 47.13 52.96
C CYS A 167 31.29 47.14 52.03
N TYR A 168 32.46 46.72 52.53
CA TYR A 168 33.69 46.68 51.75
C TYR A 168 33.65 45.59 50.66
N LEU A 169 33.14 44.40 50.98
CA LEU A 169 33.03 43.29 50.02
C LEU A 169 32.02 43.60 48.90
N ASP A 170 30.90 44.20 49.26
CA ASP A 170 29.87 44.62 48.31
C ASP A 170 30.39 45.70 47.35
N LEU A 171 31.08 46.72 47.88
CA LEU A 171 31.62 47.81 47.07
C LEU A 171 32.83 47.39 46.23
N GLN A 172 33.62 46.40 46.68
CA GLN A 172 34.74 45.86 45.92
C GLN A 172 34.32 44.82 44.87
N GLY A 173 33.04 44.42 44.85
CA GLY A 173 32.50 43.45 43.90
C GLY A 173 33.10 42.05 44.07
N VAL A 174 33.45 41.67 45.31
CA VAL A 174 34.01 40.35 45.61
C VAL A 174 32.90 39.31 45.59
N VAL A 175 32.77 38.62 44.45
CA VAL A 175 31.76 37.56 44.25
C VAL A 175 32.37 36.19 44.56
N GLY A 176 31.75 35.47 45.49
CA GLY A 176 32.07 34.08 45.83
C GLY A 176 32.62 33.88 47.25
N ASP A 177 32.06 32.91 47.96
CA ASP A 177 32.29 32.66 49.39
C ASP A 177 33.77 32.45 49.74
N ASP A 178 34.52 31.69 48.92
CA ASP A 178 35.94 31.42 49.16
C ASP A 178 36.80 32.70 49.17
N LEU A 179 36.50 33.64 48.26
CA LEU A 179 37.23 34.89 48.14
C LEU A 179 36.82 35.88 49.24
N GLN A 180 35.55 35.87 49.63
CA GLN A 180 35.05 36.63 50.77
C GLN A 180 35.72 36.14 52.07
N VAL A 181 35.70 34.84 52.36
CA VAL A 181 36.31 34.25 53.57
C VAL A 181 37.80 34.58 53.65
N LYS A 182 38.53 34.45 52.53
CA LYS A 182 39.96 34.80 52.48
C LYS A 182 40.19 36.29 52.75
N THR A 183 39.32 37.16 52.26
CA THR A 183 39.40 38.61 52.46
C THR A 183 39.10 38.99 53.91
N VAL A 184 38.06 38.39 54.52
CA VAL A 184 37.74 38.57 55.94
C VAL A 184 38.87 38.07 56.82
N ALA A 185 39.47 36.91 56.50
CA ALA A 185 40.60 36.36 57.25
C ALA A 185 41.82 37.31 57.25
N MET A 186 42.04 38.07 56.17
CA MET A 186 43.10 39.09 56.11
C MET A 186 42.81 40.36 56.94
N LEU A 187 41.58 40.51 57.47
CA LEU A 187 41.15 41.61 58.32
C LEU A 187 41.10 41.22 59.81
N LEU A 188 41.46 39.99 60.15
CA LEU A 188 41.61 39.52 61.53
C LEU A 188 43.08 39.59 61.98
N GLU A 189 43.33 39.88 63.25
CA GLU A 189 44.67 39.98 63.83
C GLU A 189 44.71 39.45 65.27
N GLY A 190 45.76 38.69 65.61
CA GLY A 190 45.93 38.10 66.95
C GLY A 190 45.04 36.88 67.18
N ASP A 191 44.52 36.73 68.41
CA ASP A 191 43.63 35.62 68.82
C ASP A 191 42.15 35.84 68.39
N ALA A 192 41.95 36.62 67.32
CA ALA A 192 40.65 36.96 66.75
C ALA A 192 40.03 35.81 65.95
#